data_AF-A0A2E0FG00-F1
#
_entry.id   AF-A0A2E0FG00-F1
#
_cell.length_a   1.000
_cell.length_b   1.000
_cell.length_c   1.000
_cell.angle_alpha   90.00
_cell.angle_beta   90.00
_cell.angle_gamma   90.00
#
_symmetry.space_group_name_H-M   'P 1'
#
loop_
_entity.id
_entity.type
_entity.pdbx_description
1 polymer ?
#
loop_
_entity_poly.entity_id
_entity_poly.type
_entity_poly.pdbx_seq_one_letter_code
_entity_poly.pdbx_strand_id
1 'polypeptide(L)'
;MIDQAFNMARKILGSPDGYCFDNKFCVKIHGHTNISIDNQQDCVKIRFSNNRPILIIRKVLKLSLGVSGVDLREDGGTLIVDNFPDIPFKYEWIDNDQ
;
A
#
# COMPACT_ATOMS: atom_id res chain seq x y z
N MET A 1 13.05 -10.62 -8.14
CA MET A 1 13.21 -9.36 -7.35
C MET A 1 11.97 -8.46 -7.48
N ILE A 2 11.36 -8.34 -8.66
CA ILE A 2 10.05 -7.69 -8.86
C ILE A 2 8.86 -8.50 -8.30
N ASP A 3 8.99 -9.83 -8.25
CA ASP A 3 7.94 -10.76 -7.83
C ASP A 3 7.44 -10.50 -6.40
N GLN A 4 8.32 -9.98 -5.56
CA GLN A 4 8.04 -9.66 -4.17
C GLN A 4 7.10 -8.45 -4.03
N ALA A 5 7.35 -7.38 -4.78
CA ALA A 5 6.47 -6.22 -4.84
C ALA A 5 5.11 -6.57 -5.47
N PHE A 6 5.08 -7.48 -6.46
CA PHE A 6 3.84 -8.03 -7.00
C PHE A 6 3.06 -8.89 -5.99
N ASN A 7 3.75 -9.71 -5.19
CA ASN A 7 3.11 -10.47 -4.11
C ASN A 7 2.48 -9.54 -3.07
N MET A 8 3.14 -8.43 -2.75
CA MET A 8 2.59 -7.44 -1.83
C MET A 8 1.38 -6.71 -2.42
N ALA A 9 1.48 -6.29 -3.68
CA ALA A 9 0.34 -5.73 -4.41
C ALA A 9 -0.84 -6.71 -4.38
N ARG A 10 -0.61 -8.00 -4.67
CA ARG A 10 -1.66 -9.03 -4.63
C ARG A 10 -2.31 -9.18 -3.25
N LYS A 11 -1.55 -9.10 -2.16
CA LYS A 11 -2.10 -9.13 -0.79
C LYS A 11 -3.00 -7.93 -0.49
N ILE A 12 -2.60 -6.73 -0.93
CA ILE A 12 -3.38 -5.50 -0.75
C ILE A 12 -4.66 -5.54 -1.59
N LEU A 13 -4.54 -5.92 -2.86
CA LEU A 13 -5.65 -5.92 -3.82
C LEU A 13 -6.63 -7.08 -3.60
N GLY A 14 -6.13 -8.23 -3.13
CA GLY A 14 -6.91 -9.45 -2.96
C GLY A 14 -7.61 -9.59 -1.60
N SER A 15 -7.36 -8.68 -0.65
CA SER A 15 -7.98 -8.75 0.68
C SER A 15 -9.31 -8.00 0.73
N PRO A 16 -10.46 -8.67 0.97
CA PRO A 16 -11.76 -8.01 1.13
C PRO A 16 -11.79 -7.05 2.33
N ASP A 17 -11.01 -7.37 3.36
CA ASP A 17 -10.95 -6.62 4.62
C ASP A 17 -9.84 -5.56 4.64
N GLY A 18 -9.02 -5.50 3.58
CA GLY A 18 -7.82 -4.69 3.52
C GLY A 18 -6.60 -5.40 4.09
N TYR A 19 -5.44 -4.76 4.01
CA TYR A 19 -4.17 -5.31 4.47
C TYR A 19 -3.49 -4.36 5.45
N CYS A 20 -3.00 -4.90 6.58
CA CYS A 20 -2.32 -4.13 7.62
C CYS A 20 -0.83 -4.45 7.63
N PHE A 21 -0.01 -3.40 7.70
CA PHE A 21 1.44 -3.49 7.80
C PHE A 21 1.87 -3.25 9.24
N ASP A 22 2.47 -4.25 9.88
CA ASP A 22 3.01 -4.20 11.26
C ASP A 22 2.08 -3.54 12.30
N ASN A 23 0.76 -3.65 12.13
CA ASN A 23 -0.24 -2.95 12.94
C ASN A 23 -0.09 -1.41 13.00
N LYS A 24 0.74 -0.81 12.14
CA LYS A 24 1.00 0.64 12.08
C LYS A 24 -0.04 1.35 11.22
N PHE A 25 -0.41 0.74 10.11
CA PHE A 25 -1.43 1.26 9.21
C PHE A 25 -2.10 0.13 8.42
N CYS A 26 -3.34 0.36 8.02
CA CYS A 26 -4.13 -0.57 7.22
C CYS A 26 -4.64 0.11 5.97
N VAL A 27 -4.52 -0.56 4.83
CA VAL A 27 -5.00 -0.12 3.53
C VAL A 27 -6.23 -0.94 3.18
N LYS A 28 -7.38 -0.29 2.99
CA LYS A 28 -8.61 -0.95 2.53
C LYS A 28 -9.11 -0.30 1.24
N ILE A 29 -9.27 -1.12 0.21
CA ILE A 29 -9.85 -0.70 -1.07
C ILE A 29 -11.36 -0.88 -0.99
N HIS A 30 -12.11 0.19 -1.21
CA HIS A 30 -13.57 0.15 -1.22
C HIS A 30 -14.06 0.23 -2.67
N GLY A 31 -14.97 -0.67 -3.07
CA GLY A 31 -15.62 -0.64 -4.39
C GLY A 31 -14.67 -0.83 -5.59
N HIS A 32 -15.16 -0.50 -6.79
CA HIS A 32 -14.37 -0.58 -8.02
C HIS A 32 -13.35 0.56 -8.08
N THR A 33 -12.07 0.22 -8.06
CA THR A 33 -10.95 1.17 -8.15
C THR A 33 -10.17 0.90 -9.42
N ASN A 34 -9.92 1.94 -10.21
CA ASN A 34 -8.99 1.85 -11.34
C ASN A 34 -7.56 1.95 -10.81
N ILE A 35 -6.76 0.94 -11.13
CA ILE A 35 -5.40 0.77 -10.62
C ILE A 35 -4.47 0.73 -11.83
N SER A 36 -3.51 1.66 -11.87
CA SER A 36 -2.39 1.56 -12.81
C SER A 36 -1.17 1.05 -12.06
N ILE A 37 -0.57 -0.02 -12.58
CA ILE A 37 0.68 -0.58 -12.07
C ILE A 37 1.76 -0.26 -13.10
N ASP A 38 2.76 0.51 -12.69
CA ASP A 38 3.96 0.78 -13.48
C ASP A 38 5.16 0.15 -12.77
N ASN A 39 6.08 -0.39 -13.56
CA ASN A 39 7.29 -1.01 -13.10
C ASN A 39 8.48 -0.29 -13.72
N GLN A 40 9.21 0.45 -12.89
CA GLN A 40 10.42 1.15 -13.31
C GLN A 40 11.54 0.80 -12.34
N GLN A 41 12.63 0.22 -12.88
CA GLN A 41 13.95 0.08 -12.25
C GLN A 41 13.87 -0.07 -10.72
N ASP A 42 13.37 -1.22 -10.27
CA ASP A 42 13.31 -1.65 -8.86
C ASP A 42 12.21 -1.00 -8.00
N CYS A 43 11.22 -0.36 -8.63
CA CYS A 43 10.05 0.17 -7.96
C CYS A 43 8.75 -0.25 -8.67
N VAL A 44 7.83 -0.83 -7.90
CA VAL A 44 6.44 -1.05 -8.34
C VAL A 44 5.59 0.11 -7.84
N LYS A 45 5.04 0.87 -8.78
CA LYS A 45 4.18 2.01 -8.49
C LYS A 45 2.73 1.62 -8.76
N ILE A 46 1.92 1.75 -7.73
CA ILE A 46 0.47 1.56 -7.78
C ILE A 46 -0.17 2.93 -7.65
N ARG A 47 -1.06 3.32 -8.57
CA ARG A 47 -1.81 4.58 -8.50
C ARG A 47 -3.31 4.34 -8.59
N PHE A 48 -4.08 5.14 -7.86
CA PHE A 48 -5.53 5.05 -7.75
C PHE A 48 -6.20 6.30 -8.30
N SER A 49 -7.03 6.17 -9.34
CA SER A 49 -7.55 7.31 -10.10
C SER A 49 -8.92 7.81 -9.64
N ASN A 50 -9.81 6.91 -9.16
CA ASN A 50 -11.24 7.24 -8.97
C ASN A 50 -11.78 6.97 -7.55
N ASN A 51 -11.58 5.76 -7.02
CA ASN A 51 -12.08 5.36 -5.70
C ASN A 51 -10.89 5.06 -4.78
N ARG A 52 -10.35 6.12 -4.18
CA ARG A 52 -9.07 6.04 -3.46
C ARG A 52 -9.23 5.16 -2.21
N PRO A 53 -8.35 4.18 -1.97
CA PRO A 53 -8.35 3.39 -0.75
C PRO A 53 -8.27 4.31 0.47
N ILE A 54 -8.89 3.88 1.57
CA ILE A 54 -8.81 4.62 2.83
C ILE A 54 -7.65 4.05 3.65
N LEU A 55 -6.78 4.95 4.09
CA LEU A 55 -5.77 4.68 5.10
C LEU A 55 -6.29 5.11 6.47
N ILE A 56 -6.22 4.19 7.44
CA ILE A 56 -6.44 4.52 8.85
C ILE A 56 -5.09 4.51 9.57
N ILE A 57 -4.66 5.68 10.02
CA ILE A 57 -3.44 5.83 10.83
C ILE A 57 -3.83 5.92 12.29
N ARG A 58 -3.15 5.14 13.14
CA ARG A 58 -3.35 5.16 14.59
C ARG A 58 -2.20 5.89 15.28
N LYS A 59 -2.17 7.23 15.20
CA LYS A 59 -1.20 8.10 15.91
C LYS A 59 -1.93 9.18 16.67
N VAL A 60 -2.08 9.04 18.01
CA VAL A 60 -2.75 9.99 18.94
C VAL A 60 -4.24 10.30 18.61
N LEU A 61 -4.59 10.44 17.33
CA LEU A 61 -5.91 10.60 16.72
C LEU A 61 -6.04 9.58 15.56
N LYS A 62 -7.27 9.13 15.29
CA LYS A 62 -7.59 8.31 14.11
C LYS A 62 -7.88 9.23 12.94
N LEU A 63 -7.06 9.16 11.89
CA LEU A 63 -7.28 9.89 10.64
C LEU A 63 -7.71 8.92 9.55
N SER A 64 -8.67 9.35 8.73
CA SER A 64 -9.15 8.62 7.55
C SER A 64 -8.78 9.44 6.32
N LEU A 65 -7.77 8.96 5.57
CA LEU A 65 -7.18 9.70 4.45
C LEU A 65 -7.31 8.92 3.14
N GLY A 66 -7.49 9.65 2.04
CA GLY A 66 -7.47 9.06 0.70
C GLY A 66 -6.05 8.71 0.28
N VAL A 67 -5.87 7.50 -0.26
CA VAL A 67 -4.59 7.02 -0.81
C VAL A 67 -4.57 7.20 -2.32
N SER A 68 -3.66 8.02 -2.81
CA SER A 68 -3.42 8.24 -4.24
C SER A 68 -2.53 7.17 -4.87
N GLY A 69 -1.69 6.52 -4.06
CA GLY A 69 -0.83 5.46 -4.56
C GLY A 69 0.04 4.79 -3.51
N VAL A 70 0.75 3.76 -3.93
CA VAL A 70 1.76 3.06 -3.16
C VAL A 70 2.98 2.86 -4.05
N ASP A 71 4.16 3.25 -3.58
CA ASP A 71 5.45 2.90 -4.17
C ASP A 71 6.08 1.81 -3.32
N LEU A 72 6.39 0.67 -3.93
CA LEU A 72 7.05 -0.46 -3.27
C LEU A 72 8.48 -0.57 -3.79
N ARG A 73 9.44 -0.77 -2.89
CA ARG A 73 10.89 -0.89 -3.14
C ARG A 73 11.45 -2.05 -2.32
N GLU A 74 12.70 -2.42 -2.55
CA GLU A 74 13.29 -3.56 -1.82
C GLU A 74 13.42 -3.32 -0.31
N ASP A 75 13.66 -2.08 0.11
CA ASP A 75 13.92 -1.67 1.49
C ASP A 75 12.67 -1.15 2.24
N GLY A 76 11.51 -1.19 1.59
CA GLY A 76 10.25 -0.72 2.13
C GLY A 76 9.34 -0.11 1.07
N GLY A 77 8.52 0.85 1.47
CA GLY A 77 7.61 1.50 0.56
C GLY A 77 7.23 2.90 1.01
N THR A 78 6.55 3.62 0.13
CA THR A 78 5.99 4.94 0.40
C THR A 78 4.52 4.93 0.02
N LEU A 79 3.68 5.29 0.97
CA LEU A 79 2.26 5.50 0.72
C LEU A 79 2.04 6.95 0.32
N ILE A 80 1.41 7.17 -0.83
CA ILE A 80 1.11 8.49 -1.36
C ILE A 80 -0.29 8.88 -0.93
N VAL A 81 -0.38 9.94 -0.14
CA VAL A 81 -1.60 10.32 0.58
C VAL A 81 -2.09 11.68 0.08
N ASP A 82 -3.41 11.80 -0.08
CA ASP A 82 -4.01 13.04 -0.54
C ASP A 82 -3.92 14.16 0.47
N ASN A 83 -3.44 15.32 0.04
CA ASN A 83 -3.36 16.53 0.86
C ASN A 83 -2.63 16.31 2.20
N PHE A 84 -1.74 15.33 2.24
CA PHE A 84 -0.95 14.95 3.41
C PHE A 84 0.46 14.54 2.97
N PRO A 85 1.49 14.68 3.82
CA PRO A 85 2.81 14.17 3.50
C PRO A 85 2.79 12.67 3.21
N ASP A 86 3.59 12.26 2.23
CA ASP A 86 3.82 10.85 1.94
C ASP A 86 4.37 10.11 3.16
N ILE A 87 3.94 8.86 3.33
CA ILE A 87 4.23 8.07 4.53
C ILE A 87 5.18 6.94 4.17
N PRO A 88 6.46 7.01 4.57
CA PRO A 88 7.37 5.89 4.39
C PRO A 88 7.02 4.76 5.37
N PHE A 89 7.16 3.53 4.91
CA PHE A 89 7.02 2.34 5.73
C PHE A 89 8.09 1.32 5.38
N LYS A 90 8.41 0.47 6.37
CA LYS A 90 9.21 -0.73 6.18
C LYS A 90 8.32 -1.95 6.34
N TYR A 91 8.68 -3.03 5.67
CA TYR A 91 8.13 -4.35 5.92
C TYR A 91 9.30 -5.31 6.06
N GLU A 92 9.20 -6.24 7.00
CA GLU A 92 10.10 -7.38 7.08
C GLU A 92 9.47 -8.53 6.30
N TRP A 93 10.29 -9.18 5.46
CA TRP A 93 9.84 -10.34 4.70
C TRP A 93 9.70 -11.53 5.65
N ILE A 94 8.48 -12.03 5.81
CA ILE A 94 8.26 -13.34 6.41
C ILE A 94 8.36 -14.35 5.27
N ASP A 95 9.53 -14.96 5.11
CA ASP A 95 9.69 -16.15 4.27
C ASP A 95 8.88 -17.28 4.91
N ASN A 96 7.67 -17.48 4.41
CA ASN A 96 6.87 -18.67 4.72
C ASN A 96 7.35 -19.83 3.84
N ASP A 97 8.61 -20.23 3.99
CA ASP A 97 9.10 -21.53 3.55
C ASP A 97 9.29 -22.41 4.80
N GLN A 98 8.18 -23.03 5.22
CA GLN A 98 8.16 -24.26 6.04
C GLN A 98 7.15 -25.24 5.43
#